data_AF-A0A9D4L0S7-F1
#
_entry.id   AF-A0A9D4L0S7-F1
#
_cell.length_a   1.000
_cell.length_b   1.000
_cell.length_c   1.000
_cell.angle_alpha   90.00
_cell.angle_beta   90.00
_cell.angle_gamma   90.00
#
_symmetry.space_group_name_H-M   'P 1'
#
loop_
_entity.id
_entity.type
_entity.pdbx_description
1 polymer ?
#
loop_
_entity_poly.entity_id
_entity_poly.type
_entity_poly.pdbx_seq_one_letter_code
_entity_poly.pdbx_strand_id
1 'polypeptide(L)'
;MTSGLKLNKSKCTVLRVGKLKQSNVQYKKEMKFNWTSDEATTLGITLTNNEKDTPDKIKRTQLIQSVENGGIQLTNIDSFLNAIKCSWIKRYLDNTNTSKWKLFYQKILKKYGDSFLFECNISNTILHEIANENIFLSDVLSASSDVTHNLETQTSSKTIL
;
A
#
# COMPACT_ATOMS: atom_id res chain seq x y z
N MET A 1 -4.26 20.80 -4.57
CA MET A 1 -4.31 20.74 -3.08
C MET A 1 -3.15 19.88 -2.62
N THR A 2 -2.00 20.50 -2.33
CA THR A 2 -0.81 19.83 -1.80
C THR A 2 -0.80 20.00 -0.29
N SER A 3 -0.64 18.90 0.45
CA SER A 3 -0.63 18.81 1.93
C SER A 3 0.03 20.04 2.61
N GLY A 4 -0.67 20.65 3.58
CA GLY A 4 -0.31 21.91 4.25
C GLY A 4 0.85 21.84 5.25
N LEU A 5 1.67 20.78 5.21
CA LEU A 5 2.82 20.61 6.09
C LEU A 5 4.11 20.70 5.28
N LYS A 6 4.82 21.82 5.40
CA LYS A 6 6.12 22.05 4.77
C LYS A 6 7.23 21.38 5.60
N LEU A 7 8.00 20.51 4.96
CA LEU A 7 9.14 19.85 5.59
C LEU A 7 10.17 20.87 6.09
N ASN A 8 10.48 20.82 7.39
CA ASN A 8 11.53 21.63 7.99
C ASN A 8 12.89 20.95 7.78
N LYS A 9 13.59 21.35 6.71
CA LYS A 9 14.87 20.75 6.29
C LYS A 9 15.95 20.81 7.38
N SER A 10 16.07 21.93 8.09
CA SER A 10 17.06 22.13 9.17
C SER A 10 16.83 21.26 10.40
N LYS A 11 15.59 20.82 10.63
CA LYS A 11 15.21 19.93 11.74
C LYS A 11 15.02 18.48 11.30
N CYS A 12 15.22 18.18 10.01
CA CYS A 12 15.01 16.86 9.45
C CYS A 12 16.33 16.09 9.41
N THR A 13 16.37 15.01 10.18
CA THR A 13 17.48 14.06 10.21
C THR A 13 17.17 12.90 9.28
N VAL A 14 18.10 12.58 8.39
CA VAL A 14 18.02 11.45 7.45
C VAL A 14 18.97 10.36 7.92
N LEU A 15 18.40 9.22 8.30
CA LEU A 15 19.14 8.03 8.71
C LEU A 15 19.55 7.21 7.48
N ARG A 16 20.85 6.92 7.33
CA ARG A 16 21.37 6.00 6.31
C ARG A 16 21.19 4.58 6.78
N VAL A 17 20.49 3.75 6.01
CA VAL A 17 20.23 2.34 6.37
C VAL A 17 20.88 1.37 5.38
N GLY A 18 21.10 0.12 5.82
CA GLY A 18 21.67 -0.95 4.98
C GLY A 18 23.07 -0.64 4.45
N LYS A 19 23.34 -0.93 3.17
CA LYS A 19 24.63 -0.65 2.52
C LYS A 19 25.00 0.84 2.54
N LEU A 20 24.00 1.72 2.65
CA LEU A 20 24.22 3.16 2.68
C LEU A 20 24.84 3.63 4.00
N LYS A 21 24.75 2.83 5.08
CA LYS A 21 25.35 3.12 6.41
C LYS A 21 26.85 3.40 6.31
N GLN A 22 27.54 2.66 5.45
CA GLN A 22 29.00 2.73 5.25
C GLN A 22 29.40 3.82 4.23
N SER A 23 28.42 4.48 3.62
CA SER A 23 28.66 5.49 2.59
C SER A 23 28.49 6.90 3.13
N ASN A 24 29.32 7.82 2.65
CA ASN A 24 29.19 9.25 2.91
C ASN A 24 28.37 9.98 1.85
N VAL A 25 27.62 9.23 1.03
CA VAL A 25 26.79 9.81 -0.03
C VAL A 25 25.67 10.62 0.62
N GLN A 26 25.47 11.83 0.10
CA GLN A 26 24.36 12.71 0.44
C GLN A 26 23.54 12.96 -0.82
N TYR A 27 22.27 12.58 -0.77
CA TYR A 27 21.33 12.87 -1.84
C TYR A 27 20.70 14.25 -1.63
N LYS A 28 20.40 14.94 -2.72
CA LYS A 28 19.80 16.29 -2.70
C LYS A 28 20.56 17.29 -1.81
N LYS A 29 21.82 17.56 -2.16
CA LYS A 29 22.71 18.48 -1.44
C LYS A 29 22.10 19.87 -1.28
N GLU A 30 21.28 20.29 -2.22
CA GLU A 30 20.51 21.54 -2.19
C GLU A 30 19.53 21.65 -1.02
N MET A 31 19.11 20.52 -0.44
CA MET A 31 18.14 20.48 0.65
C MET A 31 18.77 20.54 2.05
N LYS A 32 20.10 20.55 2.21
CA LYS A 32 20.81 20.73 3.49
C LYS A 32 20.23 19.90 4.66
N PHE A 33 19.96 18.63 4.43
CA PHE A 33 19.53 17.71 5.50
C PHE A 33 20.68 17.34 6.43
N ASN A 34 20.35 17.01 7.68
CA ASN A 34 21.31 16.41 8.61
C ASN A 34 21.35 14.91 8.34
N TRP A 35 22.49 14.38 7.90
CA TRP A 35 22.63 12.95 7.61
C TRP A 35 23.38 12.24 8.72
N THR A 36 22.87 11.08 9.14
CA THR A 36 23.46 10.24 10.19
C THR A 36 23.42 8.77 9.80
N SER A 37 24.38 7.98 10.30
CA SER A 37 24.43 6.53 10.10
C SER A 37 24.19 5.75 11.40
N ASP A 38 23.93 6.45 12.50
CA ASP A 38 23.85 5.85 13.84
C ASP A 38 22.38 5.72 14.27
N GLU A 39 21.71 6.86 14.48
CA GLU A 39 20.33 6.91 14.92
C GLU A 39 19.58 8.16 14.46
N ALA A 40 18.25 8.08 14.38
CA ALA A 40 17.38 9.23 14.16
C ALA A 40 16.08 9.12 14.97
N THR A 41 15.71 10.19 15.66
CA THR A 41 14.48 10.25 16.47
C THR A 41 13.34 10.93 15.73
N THR A 42 12.17 10.31 15.74
CA THR A 42 10.93 10.87 15.21
C THR A 42 9.75 10.48 16.09
N LEU A 43 8.92 11.46 16.45
CA LEU A 43 7.67 11.23 17.23
C LEU A 43 7.90 10.40 18.52
N GLY A 44 9.04 10.62 19.19
CA GLY A 44 9.40 9.90 20.42
C GLY A 44 10.01 8.50 20.22
N ILE A 45 10.19 8.06 18.98
CA ILE A 45 10.82 6.78 18.64
C ILE A 45 12.21 7.05 18.06
N THR A 46 13.24 6.45 18.65
CA THR A 46 14.61 6.49 18.13
C THR A 46 14.87 5.25 17.28
N LEU A 47 15.13 5.46 15.99
CA LEU A 47 15.52 4.41 15.06
C LEU A 47 17.04 4.31 15.07
N THR A 48 17.58 3.19 15.51
CA THR A 48 19.03 2.94 15.55
C THR A 48 19.42 1.91 14.49
N ASN A 49 20.63 2.03 13.95
CA ASN A 49 21.23 1.06 13.03
C ASN A 49 22.06 -0.02 13.74
N ASN A 50 22.02 -0.06 15.07
CA ASN A 50 22.76 -1.00 15.88
C ASN A 50 21.80 -2.14 16.27
N GLU A 51 22.09 -3.36 15.83
CA GLU A 51 21.27 -4.54 16.14
C GLU A 51 21.15 -4.81 17.65
N LYS A 52 22.07 -4.28 18.45
CA LYS A 52 22.13 -4.49 19.90
C LYS A 52 21.13 -3.64 20.70
N ASP A 53 20.60 -2.56 20.12
CA ASP A 53 19.61 -1.67 20.73
C ASP A 53 18.24 -1.74 20.03
N THR A 54 18.00 -2.76 19.20
CA THR A 54 16.68 -2.90 18.59
C THR A 54 15.67 -3.38 19.64
N PRO A 55 14.56 -2.66 19.84
CA PRO A 55 13.50 -3.12 20.74
C PRO A 55 12.96 -4.48 20.29
N ASP A 56 12.41 -5.25 21.23
CA ASP A 56 11.87 -6.57 20.97
C ASP A 56 10.88 -6.55 19.80
N LYS A 57 11.14 -7.42 18.82
CA LYS A 57 10.32 -7.51 17.61
C LYS A 57 9.04 -8.27 17.92
N ILE A 58 7.90 -7.60 17.76
CA ILE A 58 6.58 -8.23 17.88
C ILE A 58 6.23 -8.91 16.55
N LYS A 59 5.80 -10.18 16.61
CA LYS A 59 5.32 -10.90 15.42
C LYS A 59 4.07 -10.22 14.87
N ARG A 60 3.98 -10.06 13.54
CA ARG A 60 2.82 -9.47 12.86
C ARG A 60 1.49 -10.15 13.22
N THR A 61 1.50 -11.46 13.43
CA THR A 61 0.31 -12.21 13.86
C THR A 61 -0.23 -11.71 15.20
N GLN A 62 0.63 -11.41 16.16
CA GLN A 62 0.27 -10.83 17.46
C GLN A 62 -0.24 -9.39 17.33
N LEU A 63 0.32 -8.62 16.38
CA LEU A 63 -0.19 -7.27 16.10
C LEU A 63 -1.65 -7.32 15.62
N ILE A 64 -1.98 -8.24 14.70
CA ILE A 64 -3.31 -8.30 14.06
C ILE A 64 -4.35 -8.97 14.97
N GLN A 65 -3.93 -9.91 15.80
CA GLN A 65 -4.78 -10.69 16.69
C GLN A 65 -5.59 -9.81 17.65
N SER A 66 -6.80 -10.25 18.00
CA SER A 66 -7.69 -9.51 18.88
C SER A 66 -7.14 -9.41 20.31
N VAL A 67 -7.54 -8.35 21.03
CA VAL A 67 -7.08 -8.08 22.40
C VAL A 67 -7.44 -9.21 23.36
N GLU A 68 -8.63 -9.80 23.21
CA GLU A 68 -9.11 -10.99 23.96
C GLU A 68 -8.17 -12.20 23.84
N ASN A 69 -7.45 -12.33 22.72
CA ASN A 69 -6.48 -13.40 22.50
C ASN A 69 -5.04 -12.93 22.77
N GLY A 70 -4.83 -11.78 23.44
CA GLY A 70 -3.51 -11.24 23.78
C GLY A 70 -2.81 -10.48 22.64
N GLY A 71 -3.54 -10.10 21.59
CA GLY A 71 -3.01 -9.29 20.49
C GLY A 71 -3.27 -7.79 20.63
N ILE A 72 -2.81 -7.00 19.65
CA ILE A 72 -2.94 -5.52 19.63
C ILE A 72 -4.16 -5.06 18.81
N GLN A 73 -4.80 -5.96 18.07
CA GLN A 73 -5.93 -5.68 17.18
C GLN A 73 -5.63 -4.61 16.12
N LEU A 74 -4.41 -4.65 15.57
CA LEU A 74 -3.99 -3.81 14.46
C LEU A 74 -4.62 -4.30 13.15
N THR A 75 -5.01 -3.36 12.28
CA THR A 75 -5.47 -3.71 10.93
C THR A 75 -4.40 -4.49 10.17
N ASN A 76 -4.78 -5.62 9.57
CA ASN A 76 -3.90 -6.35 8.67
C ASN A 76 -3.49 -5.44 7.50
N ILE A 77 -2.18 -5.21 7.32
CA ILE A 77 -1.67 -4.32 6.27
C ILE A 77 -2.05 -4.85 4.88
N ASP A 78 -2.14 -6.17 4.69
CA ASP A 78 -2.49 -6.74 3.38
C ASP A 78 -3.95 -6.40 3.04
N SER A 79 -4.84 -6.50 4.03
CA SER A 79 -6.23 -6.07 3.90
C SER A 79 -6.35 -4.56 3.67
N PHE A 80 -5.52 -3.75 4.34
CA PHE A 80 -5.49 -2.31 4.15
C PHE A 80 -5.02 -1.90 2.75
N LEU A 81 -3.93 -2.52 2.27
CA LEU A 81 -3.43 -2.31 0.91
C LEU A 81 -4.47 -2.74 -0.13
N ASN A 82 -5.15 -3.87 0.10
CA ASN A 82 -6.24 -4.32 -0.76
C ASN A 82 -7.39 -3.30 -0.78
N ALA A 83 -7.79 -2.78 0.39
CA ALA A 83 -8.82 -1.76 0.49
C ALA A 83 -8.46 -0.47 -0.25
N ILE A 84 -7.18 -0.06 -0.28
CA ILE A 84 -6.73 1.08 -1.09
C ILE A 84 -6.89 0.79 -2.59
N LYS A 85 -6.52 -0.41 -3.05
CA LYS A 85 -6.70 -0.85 -4.45
C LYS A 85 -8.19 -0.86 -4.83
N CYS A 86 -9.06 -1.42 -3.98
CA CYS A 86 -10.51 -1.38 -4.18
C CYS A 86 -11.08 0.05 -4.14
N SER A 87 -10.53 0.93 -3.30
CA SER A 87 -10.92 2.34 -3.27
C SER A 87 -10.55 3.09 -4.55
N TRP A 88 -9.49 2.67 -5.24
CA TRP A 88 -9.20 3.15 -6.58
C TRP A 88 -10.26 2.68 -7.59
N ILE A 89 -10.64 1.40 -7.57
CA ILE A 89 -11.69 0.84 -8.44
C ILE A 89 -13.02 1.56 -8.22
N LYS A 90 -13.41 1.76 -6.95
CA LYS A 90 -14.62 2.50 -6.60
C LYS A 90 -14.63 3.91 -7.21
N ARG A 91 -13.51 4.63 -7.15
CA ARG A 91 -13.37 5.96 -7.77
C ARG A 91 -13.37 5.90 -9.29
N TYR A 92 -12.89 4.80 -9.87
CA TYR A 92 -12.90 4.58 -11.31
C TYR A 92 -14.33 4.36 -11.83
N LEU A 93 -15.09 3.47 -11.17
CA LEU A 93 -16.48 3.14 -11.50
C LEU A 93 -17.46 4.28 -11.21
N ASP A 94 -17.09 5.24 -10.38
CA ASP A 94 -17.89 6.44 -10.13
C ASP A 94 -18.02 7.29 -11.40
N ASN A 95 -19.21 7.31 -12.00
CA ASN A 95 -19.52 8.06 -13.21
C ASN A 95 -19.44 9.58 -13.04
N THR A 96 -19.51 10.10 -11.82
CA THR A 96 -19.38 11.54 -11.55
C THR A 96 -17.93 12.00 -11.53
N ASN A 97 -16.97 11.08 -11.39
CA ASN A 97 -15.56 11.38 -11.38
C ASN A 97 -15.07 11.71 -12.80
N THR A 98 -14.61 12.95 -13.00
CA THR A 98 -14.07 13.48 -14.26
C THR A 98 -12.55 13.67 -14.23
N SER A 99 -11.86 13.03 -13.28
CA SER A 99 -10.42 13.18 -13.10
C SER A 99 -9.64 12.76 -14.35
N LYS A 100 -8.60 13.53 -14.71
CA LYS A 100 -7.77 13.28 -15.90
C LYS A 100 -7.14 11.89 -15.93
N TRP A 101 -6.76 11.34 -14.78
CA TRP A 101 -6.20 9.99 -14.69
C TRP A 101 -7.24 8.92 -15.09
N LYS A 102 -8.53 9.14 -14.80
CA LYS A 102 -9.59 8.20 -15.17
C LYS A 102 -9.71 8.09 -16.69
N LEU A 103 -9.70 9.22 -17.41
CA LEU A 103 -9.73 9.23 -18.87
C LEU A 103 -8.57 8.44 -19.50
N PHE A 104 -7.39 8.51 -18.90
CA PHE A 104 -6.23 7.74 -19.34
C PHE A 104 -6.48 6.23 -19.19
N TYR A 105 -6.94 5.78 -18.02
CA TYR A 105 -7.22 4.37 -17.79
C TYR A 105 -8.45 3.86 -18.56
N GLN A 106 -9.46 4.70 -18.78
CA GLN A 106 -10.59 4.38 -19.66
C GLN A 106 -10.12 4.07 -21.08
N LYS A 107 -9.17 4.84 -21.62
CA LYS A 107 -8.60 4.51 -22.95
C LYS A 107 -7.91 3.14 -22.96
N ILE A 108 -7.22 2.77 -21.87
CA ILE A 108 -6.52 1.49 -21.75
C ILE A 108 -7.50 0.32 -21.57
N LEU A 109 -8.53 0.49 -20.74
CA LEU A 109 -9.47 -0.56 -20.35
C LEU A 109 -10.63 -0.70 -21.34
N LYS A 110 -10.91 0.30 -22.19
CA LYS A 110 -11.99 0.25 -23.18
C LYS A 110 -11.84 -0.91 -24.17
N LYS A 111 -10.62 -1.31 -24.54
CA LYS A 111 -10.37 -2.50 -25.39
C LYS A 111 -10.78 -3.82 -24.73
N TYR A 112 -11.00 -3.80 -23.42
CA TYR A 112 -11.29 -4.97 -22.60
C TYR A 112 -12.67 -4.89 -21.91
N GLY A 113 -13.52 -3.92 -22.27
CA GLY A 113 -14.86 -3.79 -21.67
C GLY A 113 -14.98 -2.77 -20.53
N ASP A 114 -13.92 -2.01 -20.24
CA ASP A 114 -13.92 -0.89 -19.30
C ASP A 114 -14.42 -1.27 -17.88
N SER A 115 -15.53 -0.68 -17.41
CA SER A 115 -16.12 -0.96 -16.10
C SER A 115 -16.56 -2.42 -15.93
N PHE A 116 -16.96 -3.09 -17.02
CA PHE A 116 -17.46 -4.47 -16.99
C PHE A 116 -16.40 -5.46 -16.49
N LEU A 117 -15.12 -5.12 -16.63
CA LEU A 117 -14.02 -5.93 -16.10
C LEU A 117 -14.11 -6.16 -14.58
N PHE A 118 -14.62 -5.17 -13.85
CA PHE A 118 -14.70 -5.24 -12.40
C PHE A 118 -15.97 -5.93 -11.89
N GLU A 119 -16.91 -6.22 -12.79
CA GLU A 119 -18.14 -6.96 -12.49
C GLU A 119 -18.01 -8.46 -12.79
N CYS A 120 -16.97 -8.86 -13.53
CA CYS A 120 -16.75 -10.23 -13.95
C CYS A 120 -15.79 -10.98 -13.02
N ASN A 121 -16.02 -12.29 -12.86
CA ASN A 121 -15.02 -13.19 -12.30
C ASN A 121 -13.98 -13.55 -13.38
N ILE A 122 -13.00 -12.67 -13.57
CA ILE A 122 -11.98 -12.81 -14.62
C ILE A 122 -10.92 -13.83 -14.17
N SER A 123 -10.58 -14.78 -15.06
CA SER A 123 -9.51 -15.74 -14.79
C SER A 123 -8.12 -15.07 -14.82
N ASN A 124 -7.20 -15.58 -13.99
CA ASN A 124 -5.84 -15.04 -13.87
C ASN A 124 -5.09 -14.94 -15.23
N THR A 125 -5.39 -15.82 -16.18
CA THR A 125 -4.80 -15.82 -17.52
C THR A 125 -5.12 -14.53 -18.30
N ILE A 126 -6.38 -14.07 -18.23
CA ILE A 126 -6.82 -12.86 -18.90
C ILE A 126 -6.26 -11.62 -18.18
N LEU A 127 -6.13 -11.66 -16.86
CA LEU A 127 -5.51 -10.59 -16.07
C LEU A 127 -4.06 -10.34 -16.51
N HIS A 128 -3.29 -11.41 -16.71
CA HIS A 128 -1.92 -11.32 -17.22
C HIS A 128 -1.85 -10.73 -18.63
N GLU A 129 -2.83 -11.00 -19.51
CA GLU A 129 -2.88 -10.43 -20.85
C GLU A 129 -3.21 -8.92 -20.83
N ILE A 130 -4.16 -8.50 -19.98
CA ILE A 130 -4.56 -7.10 -19.82
C ILE A 130 -3.43 -6.27 -19.20
N ALA A 131 -2.73 -6.85 -18.22
CA ALA A 131 -1.80 -6.14 -17.36
C ALA A 131 -0.32 -6.50 -17.58
N ASN A 132 0.02 -7.15 -18.69
CA ASN A 132 1.38 -7.66 -18.98
C ASN A 132 2.48 -6.59 -18.78
N GLU A 133 2.19 -5.33 -19.10
CA GLU A 133 3.13 -4.22 -18.95
C GLU A 133 2.78 -3.26 -17.79
N ASN A 134 1.66 -3.46 -17.10
CA ASN A 134 1.16 -2.55 -16.07
C ASN A 134 0.95 -3.27 -14.74
N ILE A 135 2.03 -3.28 -13.93
CA ILE A 135 2.06 -3.87 -12.59
C ILE A 135 0.92 -3.33 -11.72
N PHE A 136 0.61 -2.02 -11.83
CA PHE A 136 -0.47 -1.41 -11.06
C PHE A 136 -1.86 -1.96 -11.44
N LEU A 137 -2.15 -2.09 -12.73
CA LEU A 137 -3.43 -2.67 -13.19
C LEU A 137 -3.53 -4.15 -12.80
N SER A 138 -2.43 -4.90 -12.87
CA SER A 138 -2.40 -6.29 -12.41
C SER A 138 -2.79 -6.35 -10.93
N ASP A 139 -2.13 -5.53 -10.11
CA ASP A 139 -2.37 -5.45 -8.67
C ASP A 139 -3.82 -5.12 -8.32
N VAL A 140 -4.42 -4.16 -9.04
CA VAL A 140 -5.79 -3.71 -8.82
C VAL A 140 -6.81 -4.76 -9.25
N LEU A 141 -6.59 -5.41 -10.40
CA LEU A 141 -7.52 -6.43 -10.87
C LEU A 141 -7.49 -7.67 -9.98
N SER A 142 -6.31 -8.12 -9.53
CA SER A 142 -6.18 -9.20 -8.55
C SER A 142 -6.90 -8.84 -7.24
N ALA A 143 -6.71 -7.61 -6.74
CA ALA A 143 -7.41 -7.12 -5.55
C ALA A 143 -8.93 -7.16 -5.67
N SER A 144 -9.47 -6.86 -6.85
CA SER A 144 -10.90 -6.96 -7.13
C SER A 144 -11.39 -8.40 -7.08
N SER A 145 -10.67 -9.31 -7.74
CA SER A 145 -11.00 -10.75 -7.77
C SER A 145 -11.01 -11.36 -6.36
N ASP A 146 -10.00 -11.03 -5.55
CA ASP A 146 -9.92 -11.48 -4.15
C ASP A 146 -11.15 -11.04 -3.33
N VAL A 147 -11.63 -9.81 -3.52
CA VAL A 147 -12.82 -9.33 -2.82
C VAL A 147 -14.08 -10.08 -3.28
N THR A 148 -14.25 -10.28 -4.59
CA THR A 148 -15.42 -11.00 -5.13
C THR A 148 -15.47 -12.43 -4.61
N HIS A 149 -14.35 -13.15 -4.63
CA HIS A 149 -14.26 -14.52 -4.11
C HIS A 149 -14.55 -14.60 -2.59
N ASN A 150 -14.05 -13.65 -1.81
CA ASN A 150 -14.33 -13.58 -0.37
C ASN A 150 -15.81 -13.26 -0.05
N LEU A 151 -16.50 -12.51 -0.92
CA LEU A 151 -17.94 -12.25 -0.78
C LEU A 151 -18.78 -13.50 -1.11
N GLU A 152 -18.42 -14.25 -2.15
CA GLU A 152 -19.09 -15.50 -2.53
C GLU A 152 -19.01 -16.54 -1.40
N THR A 153 -17.82 -16.77 -0.84
CA THR A 153 -17.58 -17.73 0.26
C THR A 153 -18.32 -17.38 1.55
N GLN A 154 -18.44 -16.09 1.90
CA GLN A 154 -19.25 -15.63 3.03
C GLN A 154 -20.76 -15.77 2.79
N THR A 155 -21.20 -15.65 1.54
CA THR A 155 -22.62 -15.77 1.17
C THR A 155 -23.06 -17.24 1.24
N SER A 156 -22.24 -18.18 0.74
CA SER A 156 -22.48 -19.63 0.88
C SER A 156 -22.50 -20.11 2.33
N SER A 157 -21.70 -19.51 3.20
CA SER A 157 -21.65 -19.88 4.63
C SER A 157 -22.89 -19.41 5.41
N LYS A 158 -23.65 -18.42 4.91
CA LYS A 158 -24.86 -17.90 5.55
C LYS A 158 -26.16 -18.57 5.06
N THR A 159 -26.10 -19.41 4.02
CA THR A 159 -27.26 -20.12 3.47
C THR A 159 -27.45 -21.51 4.10
N ILE A 160 -26.56 -21.94 5.00
CA ILE A 160 -26.70 -23.18 5.78
C ILE A 160 -27.19 -22.80 7.20
N LEU A 161 -28.43 -22.35 7.29
CA LEU A 161 -29.26 -22.28 8.52
C LEU A 161 -30.71 -21.96 8.11
#